data_AF-A0A844MFL5-F1
#
_entry.id   AF-A0A844MFL5-F1
#
_cell.length_a   1.000
_cell.length_b   1.000
_cell.length_c   1.000
_cell.angle_alpha   90.00
_cell.angle_beta   90.00
_cell.angle_gamma   90.00
#
_symmetry.space_group_name_H-M   'P 1'
#
loop_
_entity.id
_entity.type
_entity.pdbx_description
1 polymer ?
#
loop_
_entity_poly.entity_id
_entity_poly.type
_entity_poly.pdbx_seq_one_letter_code
_entity_poly.pdbx_strand_id
1 'polypeptide(L)'
;MSMNWLTISIFFVVLVTFFVAILLSSQRKKHDRSVSSVSIPRRSARDAAKLNQEKHQPQQARKLEDSSGDLQKLDVSQSNTRDTDLLSEMSSSEQLRQEQKESKLTATLQELLGSGRWKKADKETLRIMLQVTNREEKGWLDVASIQNFPQQELRAIDQLWVEASNGRFGFSVQQEIWKSVGGNLNANDKIYEAFGDLVGWRVHQKWMQVNELSFNLSSPVGHLPAVAVRLGGLSWGIDGFLWERRDGYVFLLSQKNW
;
A
#
# COMPACT_ATOMS: atom_id res chain seq x y z
N MET A 1 -36.27 -10.40 -34.18
CA MET A 1 -35.45 -9.17 -34.03
C MET A 1 -34.26 -9.28 -34.96
N SER A 2 -34.32 -8.65 -36.14
CA SER A 2 -33.19 -8.58 -37.08
C SER A 2 -32.23 -7.49 -36.61
N MET A 3 -30.99 -7.86 -36.31
CA MET A 3 -29.95 -6.91 -35.91
C MET A 3 -29.49 -6.14 -37.16
N ASN A 4 -29.60 -4.81 -37.13
CA ASN A 4 -29.31 -3.93 -38.28
C ASN A 4 -27.84 -4.04 -38.69
N TRP A 5 -27.57 -4.27 -39.98
CA TRP A 5 -26.21 -4.35 -40.54
C TRP A 5 -25.32 -3.11 -40.25
N LEU A 6 -25.94 -1.94 -39.99
CA LEU A 6 -25.22 -0.75 -39.56
C LEU A 6 -24.57 -0.90 -38.16
N THR A 7 -25.18 -1.62 -37.22
CA THR A 7 -24.62 -1.74 -35.86
C THR A 7 -23.41 -2.66 -35.86
N ILE A 8 -23.44 -3.75 -36.61
CA ILE A 8 -22.30 -4.68 -36.79
C ILE A 8 -21.11 -3.95 -37.43
N SER A 9 -21.37 -3.08 -38.42
CA SER A 9 -20.34 -2.28 -39.08
C SER A 9 -19.66 -1.30 -38.12
N ILE A 10 -20.43 -0.62 -37.27
CA ILE A 10 -19.88 0.31 -36.26
C ILE A 10 -19.02 -0.44 -35.23
N PHE A 11 -19.49 -1.61 -34.75
CA PHE A 11 -18.69 -2.43 -33.83
C PHE A 11 -17.37 -2.89 -34.46
N PHE A 12 -17.37 -3.25 -35.74
CA PHE A 12 -16.15 -3.67 -36.43
C PHE A 12 -15.15 -2.52 -36.59
N VAL A 13 -15.61 -1.31 -36.90
CA VAL A 13 -14.75 -0.12 -37.03
C VAL A 13 -14.17 0.30 -35.67
N VAL A 14 -14.97 0.27 -34.60
CA VAL A 14 -14.49 0.55 -33.22
C VAL A 14 -13.48 -0.51 -32.77
N LEU A 15 -13.71 -1.79 -33.09
CA LEU A 15 -12.78 -2.86 -32.74
C LEU A 15 -11.44 -2.70 -33.48
N VAL A 16 -11.47 -2.45 -34.79
CA VAL A 16 -10.26 -2.27 -35.60
C VAL A 16 -9.45 -1.06 -35.14
N THR A 17 -10.10 0.07 -34.85
CA THR A 17 -9.41 1.27 -34.34
C THR A 17 -8.79 1.05 -32.96
N PHE A 18 -9.47 0.30 -32.08
CA PHE A 18 -8.94 -0.08 -30.77
C PHE A 18 -7.71 -1.01 -30.89
N PHE A 19 -7.75 -2.00 -31.78
CA PHE A 19 -6.59 -2.88 -32.02
C PHE A 19 -5.39 -2.14 -32.63
N VAL A 20 -5.62 -1.20 -33.55
CA VAL A 20 -4.55 -0.37 -34.12
C VAL A 20 -3.92 0.53 -33.04
N ALA A 21 -4.71 1.11 -32.13
CA ALA A 21 -4.20 1.90 -31.02
C ALA A 21 -3.35 1.07 -30.04
N ILE A 22 -3.76 -0.17 -29.74
CA ILE A 22 -2.98 -1.10 -28.91
C ILE A 22 -1.64 -1.44 -29.59
N LEU A 23 -1.66 -1.76 -30.88
CA LEU A 23 -0.45 -2.04 -31.65
C LEU A 23 0.52 -0.84 -31.65
N LEU A 24 0.01 0.37 -31.88
CA LEU A 24 0.84 1.59 -31.85
C LEU A 24 1.41 1.87 -30.45
N SER A 25 0.64 1.64 -29.38
CA SER A 25 1.13 1.80 -28.00
C SER A 25 2.23 0.79 -27.63
N SER A 26 2.16 -0.42 -28.18
CA SER A 26 3.14 -1.49 -27.99
C SER A 26 4.46 -1.19 -28.70
N GLN A 27 4.40 -0.65 -29.93
CA GLN A 27 5.59 -0.25 -30.68
C GLN A 27 6.30 0.96 -30.04
N ARG A 28 5.55 1.91 -29.47
CA ARG A 28 6.11 3.08 -28.77
C ARG A 28 6.93 2.66 -27.54
N LYS A 29 6.48 1.66 -26.78
CA LYS A 29 7.21 1.10 -25.64
C LYS A 29 8.49 0.35 -26.01
N LYS A 30 8.60 -0.19 -27.24
CA LYS A 30 9.82 -0.83 -27.73
C LYS A 30 10.89 0.19 -28.16
N HIS A 31 10.48 1.33 -28.72
CA HIS A 31 11.41 2.35 -29.19
C HIS A 31 12.11 3.08 -28.03
N ASP A 32 11.39 3.39 -26.93
CA ASP A 32 11.98 4.03 -25.73
C ASP A 32 13.01 3.17 -24.99
N ARG A 33 13.00 1.85 -25.20
CA ARG A 33 13.96 0.93 -24.57
C ARG A 33 15.30 0.82 -25.33
N SER A 34 15.44 1.48 -26.48
CA SER A 34 16.64 1.35 -27.34
C SER A 34 17.58 2.56 -27.33
N VAL A 35 17.26 3.64 -26.60
CA VAL A 35 18.12 4.82 -26.51
C VAL A 35 18.30 5.22 -25.05
N SER A 36 19.33 4.68 -24.39
CA SER A 36 20.03 5.33 -23.27
C SER A 36 21.27 4.54 -22.86
N SER A 37 22.32 4.66 -23.67
CA SER A 37 23.69 4.35 -23.26
C SER A 37 24.62 5.46 -23.75
N VAL A 38 24.71 6.57 -23.01
CA VAL A 38 25.80 7.54 -23.17
C VAL A 38 26.20 8.07 -21.79
N SER A 39 27.51 8.01 -21.57
CA SER A 39 28.33 8.35 -20.40
C SER A 39 28.26 9.81 -19.94
N ILE A 40 28.34 10.00 -18.61
CA ILE A 40 28.51 11.26 -17.88
C ILE A 40 29.96 11.77 -17.98
N PRO A 41 30.17 13.10 -18.12
CA PRO A 41 31.28 13.76 -17.45
C PRO A 41 30.83 14.85 -16.46
N ARG A 42 31.51 14.89 -15.30
CA ARG A 42 31.40 15.90 -14.24
C ARG A 42 31.79 17.31 -14.73
N ARG A 43 31.04 18.33 -14.30
CA ARG A 43 31.51 19.71 -13.97
C ARG A 43 30.40 20.41 -13.18
N SER A 44 30.63 20.68 -11.89
CA SER A 44 31.17 21.93 -11.33
C SER A 44 30.09 23.00 -11.15
N ALA A 45 29.83 23.29 -9.88
CA ALA A 45 28.94 24.32 -9.38
C ALA A 45 29.25 25.72 -9.97
N ARG A 46 28.20 26.37 -10.45
CA ARG A 46 27.91 27.82 -10.39
C ARG A 46 26.58 28.03 -11.12
N ASP A 47 25.83 29.03 -10.68
CA ASP A 47 24.62 29.58 -11.32
C ASP A 47 23.26 28.99 -10.88
N ALA A 48 22.86 29.30 -9.65
CA ALA A 48 21.45 29.45 -9.28
C ALA A 48 21.29 30.27 -7.98
N ALA A 49 21.70 31.55 -8.02
CA ALA A 49 21.31 32.53 -6.99
C ALA A 49 21.29 33.91 -7.65
N LYS A 50 20.11 34.40 -8.04
CA LYS A 50 19.79 35.82 -8.29
C LYS A 50 18.36 35.98 -8.81
N LEU A 51 17.41 36.11 -7.89
CA LEU A 51 16.14 36.86 -7.98
C LEU A 51 15.50 36.65 -6.60
N ASN A 52 15.23 37.61 -5.73
CA ASN A 52 14.83 38.99 -5.93
C ASN A 52 14.93 39.67 -4.54
N GLN A 53 15.77 40.68 -4.36
CA GLN A 53 15.66 41.57 -3.21
C GLN A 53 16.27 42.95 -3.53
N GLU A 54 15.64 43.96 -2.93
CA GLU A 54 15.96 45.39 -2.86
C GLU A 54 15.43 46.30 -3.97
N LYS A 55 14.52 47.20 -3.54
CA LYS A 55 14.84 48.61 -3.25
C LYS A 55 13.65 49.22 -2.48
N HIS A 56 13.81 49.47 -1.18
CA HIS A 56 14.26 50.74 -0.57
C HIS A 56 13.16 51.84 -0.53
N GLN A 57 12.71 52.07 0.72
CA GLN A 57 12.35 53.32 1.41
C GLN A 57 12.96 54.62 0.83
N PRO A 58 12.45 55.86 1.13
CA PRO A 58 12.47 56.35 2.53
C PRO A 58 11.49 57.51 2.94
N GLN A 59 11.57 57.83 4.24
CA GLN A 59 11.37 59.14 4.92
C GLN A 59 10.08 59.50 5.69
N GLN A 60 10.33 60.35 6.70
CA GLN A 60 9.70 60.55 7.99
C GLN A 60 8.64 61.67 8.06
N ALA A 61 7.84 61.58 9.14
CA ALA A 61 7.30 62.64 10.01
C ALA A 61 6.12 63.54 9.56
N ARG A 62 4.98 63.41 10.27
CA ARG A 62 4.27 64.54 10.92
C ARG A 62 3.26 64.08 11.99
N LYS A 63 2.79 65.05 12.79
CA LYS A 63 2.34 65.04 14.19
C LYS A 63 0.81 65.28 14.31
N LEU A 64 0.25 64.98 15.50
CA LEU A 64 -0.98 65.51 16.17
C LEU A 64 -2.35 64.96 15.69
N GLU A 65 -3.03 64.19 16.54
CA GLU A 65 -4.16 64.53 17.46
C GLU A 65 -5.53 64.51 16.77
N ASP A 66 -6.44 63.62 17.17
CA ASP A 66 -7.57 63.97 18.04
C ASP A 66 -8.41 62.73 18.40
N SER A 67 -9.05 62.85 19.56
CA SER A 67 -9.88 61.94 20.33
C SER A 67 -11.19 61.52 19.65
N SER A 68 -11.73 60.35 20.03
CA SER A 68 -13.14 60.15 20.41
C SER A 68 -13.59 58.69 20.21
N GLY A 69 -14.20 58.12 21.25
CA GLY A 69 -15.23 57.08 21.09
C GLY A 69 -14.88 55.69 21.57
N ASP A 70 -14.86 55.49 22.89
CA ASP A 70 -15.26 54.22 23.49
C ASP A 70 -16.61 53.76 22.90
N LEU A 71 -16.70 52.50 22.49
CA LEU A 71 -17.79 51.56 22.83
C LEU A 71 -17.53 50.17 22.24
N GLN A 72 -17.85 49.16 23.06
CA GLN A 72 -17.86 47.70 22.81
C GLN A 72 -16.53 46.93 22.95
N LYS A 73 -16.06 46.84 24.20
CA LYS A 73 -15.55 45.56 24.73
C LYS A 73 -16.76 44.72 25.17
N LEU A 74 -17.25 43.85 24.30
CA LEU A 74 -18.13 42.74 24.66
C LEU A 74 -17.49 41.45 24.13
N ASP A 75 -16.92 40.70 25.08
CA ASP A 75 -16.72 39.25 25.09
C ASP A 75 -16.42 38.52 23.75
N VAL A 76 -15.23 38.73 23.18
CA VAL A 76 -14.66 37.90 22.09
C VAL A 76 -13.54 36.99 22.61
N SER A 77 -13.24 37.03 23.91
CA SER A 77 -12.15 36.27 24.51
C SER A 77 -12.59 34.92 25.09
N GLN A 78 -13.89 34.71 25.34
CA GLN A 78 -14.40 33.41 25.80
C GLN A 78 -14.93 32.49 24.68
N SER A 79 -15.23 33.00 23.48
CA SER A 79 -15.68 32.14 22.36
C SER A 79 -14.50 31.39 21.73
N ASN A 80 -13.38 32.08 21.54
CA ASN A 80 -12.18 31.52 20.92
C ASN A 80 -11.49 30.45 21.78
N THR A 81 -11.66 30.51 23.11
CA THR A 81 -11.13 29.50 24.06
C THR A 81 -12.03 28.27 24.14
N ARG A 82 -13.35 28.42 24.12
CA ARG A 82 -14.27 27.27 24.09
C ARG A 82 -14.17 26.46 22.81
N ASP A 83 -14.03 27.11 21.66
CA ASP A 83 -13.87 26.41 20.38
C ASP A 83 -12.54 25.66 20.31
N THR A 84 -11.47 26.21 20.90
CA THR A 84 -10.15 25.53 20.94
C THR A 84 -10.11 24.39 21.97
N ASP A 85 -10.76 24.55 23.13
CA ASP A 85 -10.91 23.48 24.12
C ASP A 85 -11.77 22.31 23.60
N LEU A 86 -12.86 22.60 22.89
CA LEU A 86 -13.71 21.57 22.26
C LEU A 86 -12.98 20.81 21.14
N LEU A 87 -12.17 21.50 20.33
CA LEU A 87 -11.35 20.85 19.30
C LEU A 87 -10.26 19.95 19.89
N SER A 88 -9.67 20.36 21.02
CA SER A 88 -8.68 19.57 21.79
C SER A 88 -9.31 18.30 22.38
N GLU A 89 -10.50 18.42 22.98
CA GLU A 89 -11.24 17.28 23.54
C GLU A 89 -11.72 16.32 22.45
N MET A 90 -12.22 16.83 21.33
CA MET A 90 -12.62 16.02 20.18
C MET A 90 -11.44 15.22 19.60
N SER A 91 -10.31 15.88 19.36
CA SER A 91 -9.07 15.24 18.88
C SER A 91 -8.59 14.13 19.84
N SER A 92 -8.62 14.40 21.15
CA SER A 92 -8.25 13.42 22.17
C SER A 92 -9.21 12.22 22.22
N SER A 93 -10.52 12.47 22.04
CA SER A 93 -11.54 11.41 22.03
C SER A 93 -11.48 10.55 20.77
N GLU A 94 -11.10 11.13 19.62
CA GLU A 94 -10.90 10.41 18.36
C GLU A 94 -9.66 9.52 18.43
N GLN A 95 -8.57 10.02 19.01
CA GLN A 95 -7.36 9.20 19.26
C GLN A 95 -7.66 8.01 20.16
N LEU A 96 -8.37 8.21 21.29
CA LEU A 96 -8.74 7.11 22.18
C LEU A 96 -9.63 6.07 21.50
N ARG A 97 -10.59 6.51 20.68
CA ARG A 97 -11.44 5.60 19.89
C ARG A 97 -10.64 4.82 18.86
N GLN A 98 -9.66 5.46 18.24
CA GLN A 98 -8.79 4.85 17.25
C GLN A 98 -7.87 3.80 17.90
N GLU A 99 -7.20 4.12 19.00
CA GLU A 99 -6.38 3.18 19.78
C GLU A 99 -7.20 2.00 20.31
N GLN A 100 -8.41 2.24 20.80
CA GLN A 100 -9.31 1.16 21.22
C GLN A 100 -9.75 0.27 20.05
N LYS A 101 -10.00 0.86 18.87
CA LYS A 101 -10.36 0.12 17.67
C LYS A 101 -9.19 -0.73 17.16
N GLU A 102 -7.98 -0.18 17.19
CA GLU A 102 -6.72 -0.84 16.83
C GLU A 102 -6.38 -1.99 17.78
N SER A 103 -6.45 -1.76 19.10
CA SER A 103 -6.30 -2.80 20.12
C SER A 103 -7.32 -3.94 19.95
N LYS A 104 -8.58 -3.61 19.65
CA LYS A 104 -9.62 -4.60 19.42
C LYS A 104 -9.42 -5.38 18.13
N LEU A 105 -8.81 -4.78 17.12
CA LEU A 105 -8.64 -5.41 15.81
C LEU A 105 -7.70 -6.60 15.87
N THR A 106 -6.59 -6.47 16.61
CA THR A 106 -5.57 -7.51 16.76
C THR A 106 -5.89 -8.52 17.87
N ALA A 107 -6.76 -8.19 18.83
CA ALA A 107 -7.14 -9.09 19.92
C ALA A 107 -7.68 -10.45 19.45
N THR A 108 -8.54 -10.46 18.42
CA THR A 108 -9.07 -11.72 17.85
C THR A 108 -7.95 -12.56 17.21
N LEU A 109 -7.01 -11.90 16.53
CA LEU A 109 -5.87 -12.58 15.91
C LEU A 109 -4.98 -13.21 16.98
N GLN A 110 -4.69 -12.48 18.06
CA GLN A 110 -3.92 -12.95 19.20
C GLN A 110 -4.55 -14.19 19.86
N GLU A 111 -5.87 -14.16 20.11
CA GLU A 111 -6.59 -15.31 20.69
C GLU A 111 -6.50 -16.55 19.79
N LEU A 112 -6.73 -16.36 18.49
CA LEU A 112 -6.69 -17.45 17.51
C LEU A 112 -5.29 -18.07 17.40
N LEU A 113 -4.24 -17.23 17.41
CA LEU A 113 -2.85 -17.67 17.37
C LEU A 113 -2.46 -18.40 18.67
N GLY A 114 -2.78 -17.82 19.83
CA GLY A 114 -2.50 -18.43 21.14
C GLY A 114 -3.23 -19.77 21.35
N SER A 115 -4.37 -19.95 20.70
CA SER A 115 -5.13 -21.22 20.70
C SER A 115 -4.69 -22.21 19.61
N GLY A 116 -3.63 -21.91 18.85
CA GLY A 116 -3.16 -22.76 17.74
C GLY A 116 -4.17 -22.91 16.60
N ARG A 117 -5.14 -21.99 16.46
CA ARG A 117 -6.17 -22.00 15.41
C ARG A 117 -5.65 -21.33 14.13
N TRP A 118 -4.52 -21.82 13.63
CA TRP A 118 -3.75 -21.27 12.51
C TRP A 118 -4.57 -20.91 11.27
N LYS A 119 -5.48 -21.80 10.84
CA LYS A 119 -6.33 -21.54 9.66
C LYS A 119 -7.31 -20.37 9.87
N LYS A 120 -7.81 -20.20 11.09
CA LYS A 120 -8.69 -19.08 11.44
C LYS A 120 -7.87 -17.80 11.59
N ALA A 121 -6.71 -17.85 12.24
CA ALA A 121 -5.78 -16.72 12.36
C ALA A 121 -5.35 -16.18 11.00
N ASP A 122 -5.08 -17.09 10.05
CA ASP A 122 -4.72 -16.74 8.67
C ASP A 122 -5.87 -16.04 7.92
N LYS A 123 -7.12 -16.51 8.08
CA LYS A 123 -8.29 -15.81 7.56
C LYS A 123 -8.49 -14.44 8.20
N GLU A 124 -8.27 -14.37 9.52
CA GLU A 124 -8.41 -13.15 10.31
C GLU A 124 -7.37 -12.11 9.92
N THR A 125 -6.13 -12.53 9.64
CA THR A 125 -5.07 -11.64 9.16
C THR A 125 -5.48 -10.95 7.87
N LEU A 126 -6.00 -11.68 6.88
CA LEU A 126 -6.50 -11.07 5.65
C LEU A 126 -7.68 -10.10 5.93
N ARG A 127 -8.61 -10.49 6.81
CA ARG A 127 -9.76 -9.65 7.20
C ARG A 127 -9.29 -8.32 7.80
N ILE A 128 -8.35 -8.36 8.73
CA ILE A 128 -7.73 -7.20 9.37
C ILE A 128 -7.08 -6.32 8.30
N MET A 129 -6.25 -6.89 7.43
CA MET A 129 -5.54 -6.09 6.42
C MET A 129 -6.49 -5.39 5.44
N LEU A 130 -7.58 -6.06 5.04
CA LEU A 130 -8.61 -5.44 4.21
C LEU A 130 -9.35 -4.33 4.97
N GLN A 131 -9.67 -4.54 6.25
CA GLN A 131 -10.34 -3.54 7.07
C GLN A 131 -9.51 -2.28 7.31
N VAL A 132 -8.22 -2.44 7.62
CA VAL A 132 -7.30 -1.31 7.85
C VAL A 132 -7.14 -0.47 6.57
N THR A 133 -7.25 -1.10 5.41
CA THR A 133 -7.12 -0.43 4.11
C THR A 133 -8.45 0.01 3.50
N ASN A 134 -9.59 -0.21 4.18
CA ASN A 134 -10.94 0.02 3.66
C ASN A 134 -11.19 -0.68 2.32
N ARG A 135 -10.82 -1.96 2.23
CA ARG A 135 -10.90 -2.78 1.01
C ARG A 135 -11.68 -4.06 1.18
N GLU A 136 -12.51 -4.17 2.21
CA GLU A 136 -13.33 -5.33 2.47
C GLU A 136 -14.20 -5.69 1.26
N GLU A 137 -14.81 -4.69 0.60
CA GLU A 137 -15.63 -4.90 -0.60
C GLU A 137 -14.81 -5.33 -1.82
N LYS A 138 -13.55 -4.89 -1.93
CA LYS A 138 -12.66 -5.29 -3.02
C LYS A 138 -12.14 -6.71 -2.81
N GLY A 139 -11.87 -7.09 -1.56
CA GLY A 139 -11.36 -8.42 -1.21
C GLY A 139 -9.90 -8.66 -1.57
N TRP A 140 -9.15 -7.62 -1.97
CA TRP A 140 -7.71 -7.71 -2.27
C TRP A 140 -6.99 -6.38 -2.00
N LEU A 141 -5.66 -6.46 -1.83
CA LEU A 141 -4.78 -5.34 -1.47
C LEU A 141 -3.95 -4.92 -2.69
N ASP A 142 -4.08 -3.66 -3.12
CA ASP A 142 -3.19 -3.09 -4.14
C ASP A 142 -1.93 -2.48 -3.51
N VAL A 143 -0.97 -2.09 -4.36
CA VAL A 143 0.29 -1.46 -3.95
C VAL A 143 0.04 -0.19 -3.12
N ALA A 144 -0.89 0.68 -3.53
CA ALA A 144 -1.16 1.93 -2.83
C ALA A 144 -1.68 1.69 -1.41
N SER A 145 -2.53 0.68 -1.24
CA SER A 145 -3.11 0.30 0.04
C SER A 145 -2.07 -0.30 0.97
N ILE A 146 -1.17 -1.14 0.45
CA ILE A 146 -0.04 -1.63 1.23
C ILE A 146 0.91 -0.48 1.56
N GLN A 147 1.25 0.38 0.61
CA GLN A 147 2.13 1.53 0.82
C GLN A 147 1.63 2.42 1.97
N ASN A 148 0.33 2.71 2.01
CA ASN A 148 -0.30 3.52 3.04
C ASN A 148 -0.73 2.74 4.29
N PHE A 149 -0.48 1.42 4.34
CA PHE A 149 -0.82 0.61 5.50
C PHE A 149 -0.06 1.12 6.75
N PRO A 150 -0.76 1.39 7.88
CA PRO A 150 -0.15 1.83 9.13
C PRO A 150 0.96 0.89 9.60
N GLN A 151 2.18 1.42 9.73
CA GLN A 151 3.36 0.62 10.05
C GLN A 151 3.24 -0.11 11.40
N GLN A 152 2.58 0.52 12.38
CA GLN A 152 2.37 -0.05 13.71
C GLN A 152 1.45 -1.29 13.66
N GLU A 153 0.31 -1.19 12.97
CA GLU A 153 -0.60 -2.33 12.75
C GLU A 153 0.09 -3.47 12.02
N LEU A 154 0.88 -3.14 10.99
CA LEU A 154 1.58 -4.15 10.21
C LEU A 154 2.60 -4.93 11.07
N ARG A 155 3.34 -4.21 11.92
CA ARG A 155 4.26 -4.81 12.89
C ARG A 155 3.55 -5.63 13.95
N ALA A 156 2.42 -5.15 14.48
CA ALA A 156 1.66 -5.88 15.47
C ALA A 156 1.17 -7.23 14.93
N ILE A 157 0.66 -7.25 13.69
CA ILE A 157 0.27 -8.49 13.01
C ILE A 157 1.47 -9.44 12.88
N ASP A 158 2.62 -8.95 12.43
CA ASP A 158 3.82 -9.76 12.25
C ASP A 158 4.35 -10.34 13.56
N GLN A 159 4.46 -9.50 14.60
CA GLN A 159 4.93 -9.91 15.93
C GLN A 159 4.06 -11.02 16.51
N LEU A 160 2.73 -10.90 16.41
CA LEU A 160 1.82 -11.94 16.86
C LEU A 160 2.08 -13.29 16.16
N TRP A 161 2.33 -13.27 14.85
CA TRP A 161 2.67 -14.48 14.09
C TRP A 161 4.01 -15.07 14.51
N VAL A 162 5.04 -14.22 14.64
CA VAL A 162 6.40 -14.62 15.02
C VAL A 162 6.39 -15.23 16.43
N GLU A 163 5.78 -14.57 17.41
CA GLU A 163 5.73 -15.03 18.80
C GLU A 163 4.97 -16.36 18.93
N ALA A 164 3.76 -16.44 18.37
CA ALA A 164 2.93 -17.64 18.50
C ALA A 164 3.55 -18.87 17.80
N SER A 165 4.36 -18.65 16.77
CA SER A 165 4.97 -19.71 15.97
C SER A 165 6.42 -20.04 16.37
N ASN A 166 6.95 -19.41 17.41
CA ASN A 166 8.36 -19.50 17.80
C ASN A 166 9.31 -19.15 16.65
N GLY A 167 9.05 -18.02 15.99
CA GLY A 167 9.88 -17.47 14.91
C GLY A 167 9.72 -18.15 13.54
N ARG A 168 8.73 -19.05 13.37
CA ARG A 168 8.57 -19.81 12.12
C ARG A 168 7.72 -19.11 11.07
N PHE A 169 6.75 -18.33 11.50
CA PHE A 169 5.72 -17.70 10.66
C PHE A 169 5.72 -16.19 10.89
N GLY A 170 5.30 -15.44 9.88
CA GLY A 170 5.37 -13.99 9.86
C GLY A 170 5.72 -13.46 8.47
N PHE A 171 5.32 -12.23 8.20
CA PHE A 171 5.70 -11.53 6.98
C PHE A 171 7.18 -11.12 6.99
N SER A 172 7.76 -10.83 8.16
CA SER A 172 9.20 -10.60 8.33
C SER A 172 10.00 -11.83 7.91
N VAL A 173 9.60 -13.01 8.40
CA VAL A 173 10.17 -14.30 8.03
C VAL A 173 10.03 -14.56 6.53
N GLN A 174 8.85 -14.29 5.95
CA GLN A 174 8.65 -14.38 4.51
C GLN A 174 9.51 -13.39 3.73
N GLN A 175 9.72 -12.17 4.24
CA GLN A 175 10.58 -11.18 3.61
C GLN A 175 12.04 -11.65 3.59
N GLU A 176 12.54 -12.26 4.66
CA GLU A 176 13.90 -12.82 4.69
C GLU A 176 14.07 -13.91 3.63
N ILE A 177 13.11 -14.83 3.54
CA ILE A 177 13.11 -15.89 2.52
C ILE A 177 13.03 -15.28 1.12
N TRP A 178 12.14 -14.31 0.91
CA TRP A 178 11.99 -13.59 -0.36
C TRP A 178 13.30 -12.96 -0.80
N LYS A 179 13.98 -12.23 0.09
CA LYS A 179 15.30 -11.63 -0.19
C LYS A 179 16.36 -12.70 -0.47
N SER A 180 16.34 -13.82 0.26
CA SER A 180 17.32 -14.91 0.10
C SER A 180 17.32 -15.55 -1.29
N VAL A 181 16.16 -15.60 -1.95
CA VAL A 181 16.02 -16.11 -3.32
C VAL A 181 16.21 -15.03 -4.39
N GLY A 182 16.63 -13.80 -4.02
CA GLY A 182 16.82 -12.68 -4.95
C GLY A 182 15.54 -11.86 -5.20
N GLY A 183 14.53 -12.02 -4.36
CA GLY A 183 13.26 -11.30 -4.41
C GLY A 183 13.40 -9.79 -4.36
N ASN A 184 12.72 -9.11 -5.28
CA ASN A 184 12.62 -7.67 -5.38
C ASN A 184 11.38 -7.28 -6.21
N LEU A 185 11.12 -5.97 -6.38
CA LEU A 185 9.95 -5.48 -7.13
C LEU A 185 9.92 -5.92 -8.61
N ASN A 186 11.06 -6.26 -9.20
CA ASN A 186 11.21 -6.71 -10.60
C ASN A 186 11.50 -8.22 -10.70
N ALA A 187 11.19 -8.99 -9.66
CA ALA A 187 11.40 -10.43 -9.65
C ALA A 187 10.68 -11.13 -10.81
N ASN A 188 11.35 -12.12 -11.40
CA ASN A 188 10.80 -12.95 -12.46
C ASN A 188 10.18 -14.24 -11.90
N ASP A 189 9.55 -15.03 -12.76
CA ASP A 189 8.83 -16.25 -12.38
C ASP A 189 9.68 -17.27 -11.64
N LYS A 190 10.98 -17.40 -11.98
CA LYS A 190 11.88 -18.32 -11.27
C LYS A 190 12.07 -17.94 -9.79
N ILE A 191 12.05 -16.65 -9.49
CA ILE A 191 12.17 -16.15 -8.12
C ILE A 191 10.88 -16.41 -7.34
N TYR A 192 9.71 -16.20 -7.96
CA TYR A 192 8.42 -16.56 -7.35
C TYR A 192 8.35 -18.06 -7.09
N GLU A 193 8.72 -18.88 -8.06
CA GLU A 193 8.75 -20.34 -7.93
C GLU A 193 9.66 -20.79 -6.79
N ALA A 194 10.91 -20.30 -6.73
CA ALA A 194 11.84 -20.62 -5.67
C ALA A 194 11.31 -20.20 -4.29
N PHE A 195 10.73 -19.00 -4.18
CA PHE A 195 10.07 -18.56 -2.96
C PHE A 195 8.91 -19.48 -2.56
N GLY A 196 8.03 -19.80 -3.50
CA GLY A 196 6.88 -20.68 -3.31
C GLY A 196 7.27 -22.09 -2.88
N ASP A 197 8.35 -22.63 -3.45
CA ASP A 197 8.89 -23.94 -3.07
C ASP A 197 9.42 -23.91 -1.62
N LEU A 198 10.12 -22.85 -1.20
CA LEU A 198 10.66 -22.72 0.16
C LEU A 198 9.57 -22.54 1.23
N VAL A 199 8.57 -21.69 0.97
CA VAL A 199 7.47 -21.48 1.94
C VAL A 199 6.39 -22.56 1.82
N GLY A 200 6.49 -23.50 0.89
CA GLY A 200 5.54 -24.60 0.71
C GLY A 200 4.21 -24.19 0.08
N TRP A 201 4.19 -23.12 -0.71
CA TRP A 201 3.04 -22.70 -1.53
C TRP A 201 3.09 -23.26 -2.95
N ARG A 202 4.20 -23.88 -3.33
CA ARG A 202 4.36 -24.65 -4.55
C ARG A 202 4.96 -26.00 -4.22
N VAL A 203 4.31 -27.06 -4.67
CA VAL A 203 4.71 -28.46 -4.41
C VAL A 203 4.61 -29.23 -5.71
N HIS A 204 5.67 -29.95 -6.07
CA HIS A 204 5.76 -30.66 -7.36
C HIS A 204 5.43 -29.75 -8.55
N GLN A 205 5.97 -28.53 -8.55
CA GLN A 205 5.75 -27.49 -9.57
C GLN A 205 4.32 -26.95 -9.67
N LYS A 206 3.40 -27.42 -8.82
CA LYS A 206 2.00 -26.97 -8.74
C LYS A 206 1.85 -25.95 -7.62
N TRP A 207 1.29 -24.79 -7.95
CA TRP A 207 0.87 -23.80 -6.95
C TRP A 207 -0.35 -24.30 -6.18
N MET A 208 -0.24 -24.25 -4.86
CA MET A 208 -1.26 -24.77 -3.94
C MET A 208 -2.40 -23.77 -3.78
N GLN A 209 -3.62 -24.27 -3.73
CA GLN A 209 -4.78 -23.50 -3.33
C GLN A 209 -4.92 -23.47 -1.81
N VAL A 210 -5.66 -22.49 -1.28
CA VAL A 210 -5.84 -22.30 0.18
C VAL A 210 -6.39 -23.56 0.87
N ASN A 211 -7.28 -24.31 0.21
CA ASN A 211 -7.84 -25.56 0.74
C ASN A 211 -6.83 -26.73 0.72
N GLU A 212 -5.72 -26.61 0.00
CA GLU A 212 -4.64 -27.61 -0.08
C GLU A 212 -3.48 -27.30 0.89
N LEU A 213 -3.47 -26.12 1.52
CA LEU A 213 -2.43 -25.73 2.49
C LEU A 213 -2.58 -26.43 3.85
N SER A 214 -1.44 -26.65 4.49
CA SER A 214 -1.36 -27.18 5.86
C SER A 214 -1.26 -26.06 6.88
N PHE A 215 -2.24 -25.97 7.79
CA PHE A 215 -2.31 -24.93 8.81
C PHE A 215 -1.88 -25.45 10.19
N ASN A 216 -0.58 -25.72 10.33
CA ASN A 216 0.01 -26.22 11.58
C ASN A 216 1.51 -25.85 11.66
N LEU A 217 2.12 -26.07 12.84
CA LEU A 217 3.53 -25.74 13.11
C LEU A 217 4.54 -26.63 12.36
N SER A 218 4.12 -27.77 11.82
CA SER A 218 4.98 -28.65 11.01
C SER A 218 5.17 -28.13 9.58
N SER A 219 4.40 -27.12 9.16
CA SER A 219 4.55 -26.47 7.85
C SER A 219 5.91 -25.77 7.72
N PRO A 220 6.40 -25.55 6.49
CA PRO A 220 7.69 -24.88 6.23
C PRO A 220 7.79 -23.50 6.87
N VAL A 221 9.02 -23.04 7.12
CA VAL A 221 9.26 -21.67 7.61
C VAL A 221 8.72 -20.66 6.59
N GLY A 222 8.04 -19.61 7.08
CA GLY A 222 7.36 -18.62 6.24
C GLY A 222 6.04 -19.08 5.61
N HIS A 223 5.56 -20.31 5.89
CA HIS A 223 4.33 -20.82 5.27
C HIS A 223 3.07 -19.99 5.60
N LEU A 224 3.02 -19.39 6.79
CA LEU A 224 1.93 -18.54 7.24
C LEU A 224 2.46 -17.15 7.64
N PRO A 225 1.62 -16.10 7.53
CA PRO A 225 0.27 -16.10 6.95
C PRO A 225 0.29 -16.25 5.41
N ALA A 226 -0.66 -17.01 4.87
CA ALA A 226 -0.82 -17.33 3.44
C ALA A 226 -1.68 -16.30 2.68
N VAL A 227 -1.51 -15.00 2.99
CA VAL A 227 -2.29 -13.91 2.38
C VAL A 227 -2.16 -13.90 0.86
N ALA A 228 -0.96 -14.11 0.32
CA ALA A 228 -0.76 -14.19 -1.13
C ALA A 228 -1.62 -15.29 -1.75
N VAL A 229 -1.64 -16.48 -1.16
CA VAL A 229 -2.42 -17.63 -1.64
C VAL A 229 -3.92 -17.35 -1.58
N ARG A 230 -4.40 -16.69 -0.51
CA ARG A 230 -5.82 -16.29 -0.39
C ARG A 230 -6.28 -15.29 -1.44
N LEU A 231 -5.39 -14.43 -1.91
CA LEU A 231 -5.70 -13.42 -2.92
C LEU A 231 -5.63 -13.96 -4.37
N GLY A 232 -5.33 -15.25 -4.53
CA GLY A 232 -5.18 -15.93 -5.81
C GLY A 232 -3.83 -16.62 -5.96
N GLY A 233 -2.84 -16.37 -5.10
CA GLY A 233 -1.50 -16.95 -5.20
C GLY A 233 -0.55 -16.12 -6.09
N LEU A 234 0.74 -16.49 -6.06
CA LEU A 234 1.79 -15.89 -6.88
C LEU A 234 1.82 -16.45 -8.33
N SER A 235 0.91 -17.38 -8.65
CA SER A 235 0.92 -18.25 -9.83
C SER A 235 0.49 -17.62 -11.16
N TRP A 236 -0.12 -16.43 -11.17
CA TRP A 236 -0.81 -15.94 -12.38
C TRP A 236 0.14 -15.17 -13.30
N GLY A 237 1.01 -15.92 -13.96
CA GLY A 237 1.85 -15.48 -15.07
C GLY A 237 1.19 -15.62 -16.45
N ILE A 238 0.00 -16.23 -16.55
CA ILE A 238 -0.64 -16.53 -17.84
C ILE A 238 -2.09 -16.03 -17.79
N ASP A 239 -2.41 -15.09 -18.68
CA ASP A 239 -3.71 -14.46 -18.93
C ASP A 239 -4.20 -13.37 -17.94
N GLY A 240 -3.40 -12.31 -17.81
CA GLY A 240 -3.91 -10.92 -17.88
C GLY A 240 -4.71 -10.32 -16.72
N PHE A 241 -5.34 -11.10 -15.84
CA PHE A 241 -6.46 -10.58 -15.05
C PHE A 241 -6.17 -10.23 -13.57
N LEU A 242 -5.00 -10.61 -13.01
CA LEU A 242 -4.75 -10.52 -11.55
C LEU A 242 -3.36 -9.98 -11.13
N TRP A 243 -2.59 -9.38 -12.04
CA TRP A 243 -1.23 -8.87 -11.75
C TRP A 243 -1.18 -7.90 -10.56
N GLU A 244 -2.19 -7.03 -10.43
CA GLU A 244 -2.27 -6.03 -9.36
C GLU A 244 -2.31 -6.64 -7.96
N ARG A 245 -2.90 -7.84 -7.81
CA ARG A 245 -2.98 -8.55 -6.52
C ARG A 245 -1.62 -9.09 -6.10
N ARG A 246 -0.84 -9.57 -7.07
CA ARG A 246 0.53 -10.02 -6.84
C ARG A 246 1.40 -8.83 -6.45
N ASP A 247 1.27 -7.70 -7.16
CA ASP A 247 2.10 -6.53 -6.95
C ASP A 247 1.96 -5.96 -5.54
N GLY A 248 0.74 -5.94 -4.97
CA GLY A 248 0.54 -5.55 -3.56
C GLY A 248 1.34 -6.40 -2.58
N TYR A 249 1.31 -7.73 -2.75
CA TYR A 249 2.06 -8.65 -1.89
C TYR A 249 3.58 -8.59 -2.11
N VAL A 250 4.02 -8.46 -3.37
CA VAL A 250 5.45 -8.29 -3.69
C VAL A 250 5.97 -6.97 -3.10
N PHE A 251 5.17 -5.90 -3.15
CA PHE A 251 5.50 -4.64 -2.52
C PHE A 251 5.62 -4.78 -1.00
N LEU A 252 4.68 -5.50 -0.37
CA LEU A 252 4.72 -5.81 1.07
C LEU A 252 6.06 -6.43 1.46
N LEU A 253 6.48 -7.50 0.78
CA LEU A 253 7.74 -8.18 1.10
C LEU A 253 8.98 -7.38 0.67
N SER A 254 8.90 -6.55 -0.36
CA SER A 254 10.09 -5.88 -0.92
C SER A 254 10.39 -4.52 -0.30
N GLN A 255 9.39 -3.81 0.25
CA GLN A 255 9.53 -2.41 0.63
C GLN A 255 9.14 -2.09 2.08
N LYS A 256 8.33 -2.93 2.74
CA LYS A 256 7.98 -2.68 4.13
C LYS A 256 9.12 -3.07 5.05
N ASN A 257 9.29 -2.27 6.09
CA ASN A 257 10.16 -2.60 7.21
C ASN A 257 9.35 -3.43 8.19
N TRP A 258 9.96 -4.41 8.84
CA TRP A 258 9.35 -5.19 9.91
C TRP A 258 10.06 -4.82 11.20
#